data_AF-A0A7X7V497-F1
#
_entry.id   AF-A0A7X7V497-F1
#
_cell.length_a   1.000
_cell.length_b   1.000
_cell.length_c   1.000
_cell.angle_alpha   90.00
_cell.angle_beta   90.00
_cell.angle_gamma   90.00
#
_symmetry.space_group_name_H-M   'P 1'
#
loop_
_entity.id
_entity.type
_entity.pdbx_description
1 polymer ?
#
loop_
_entity_poly.entity_id
_entity_poly.type
_entity_poly.pdbx_seq_one_letter_code
_entity_poly.pdbx_strand_id
1 'polypeptide(L)'
;MLLYFRGITDVFHDIDLMMDVKDTAKSETILTALGAVKMPIPPSSIFKNKYFAKWELQGAGIDVMAGMIIVCHGEEKNCSFNEKDVDGSAQLGKETIPLYSVPQWRYFYDLMGRENKVRMIDRANSEIHD
;
A
#
# COMPACT_ATOMS: atom_id res chain seq x y z
N MET A 1 -1.57 4.06 -5.71
CA MET A 1 -2.43 3.30 -6.67
C MET A 1 -3.86 2.99 -6.19
N LEU A 2 -4.09 2.43 -4.99
CA LEU A 2 -5.43 1.98 -4.52
C LEU A 2 -6.56 3.02 -4.70
N LEU A 3 -6.34 4.24 -4.21
CA LEU A 3 -7.35 5.30 -4.23
C LEU A 3 -7.73 5.72 -5.65
N TYR A 4 -6.80 5.59 -6.60
CA TYR A 4 -7.07 5.84 -8.01
C TYR A 4 -8.04 4.82 -8.59
N PHE A 5 -7.77 3.52 -8.39
CA PHE A 5 -8.68 2.47 -8.87
C PHE A 5 -10.05 2.48 -8.18
N ARG A 6 -10.16 3.09 -6.99
CA ARG A 6 -11.42 3.29 -6.27
C ARG A 6 -12.13 4.59 -6.64
N GLY A 7 -11.61 5.38 -7.59
CA GLY A 7 -12.22 6.64 -8.04
C GLY A 7 -12.14 7.78 -7.03
N ILE A 8 -11.28 7.68 -6.01
CA ILE A 8 -11.13 8.68 -4.94
C ILE A 8 -10.15 9.79 -5.34
N THR A 9 -9.25 9.53 -6.29
CA THR A 9 -8.29 10.50 -6.81
C THR A 9 -7.91 10.17 -8.25
N ASP A 10 -7.58 11.18 -9.05
CA ASP A 10 -7.20 10.99 -10.46
C ASP A 10 -5.70 10.74 -10.66
N VAL A 11 -4.89 10.78 -9.59
CA VAL A 11 -3.43 10.65 -9.68
C VAL A 11 -2.85 9.70 -8.63
N PHE A 12 -1.83 8.96 -9.04
CA PHE A 12 -0.95 8.20 -8.15
C PHE A 12 0.50 8.27 -8.68
N HIS A 13 1.48 8.03 -7.81
CA HIS A 13 2.89 8.19 -8.15
C HIS A 13 3.69 6.89 -7.98
N ASP A 14 3.16 5.97 -7.17
CA ASP A 14 3.79 4.76 -6.72
C ASP A 14 2.80 3.59 -6.65
N ILE A 15 3.39 2.38 -6.69
CA ILE A 15 2.71 1.10 -6.54
C ILE A 15 3.07 0.53 -5.18
N ASP A 16 2.10 0.51 -4.27
CA ASP A 16 2.22 -0.16 -2.98
C ASP A 16 1.81 -1.64 -3.12
N LEU A 17 2.73 -2.56 -2.83
CA LEU A 17 2.48 -4.00 -2.77
C LEU A 17 2.54 -4.48 -1.33
N MET A 18 1.39 -4.92 -0.80
CA MET A 18 1.27 -5.46 0.54
C MET A 18 1.05 -6.98 0.47
N MET A 19 1.84 -7.74 1.22
CA MET A 19 1.83 -9.21 1.14
C MET A 19 2.19 -9.88 2.47
N ASP A 20 2.03 -11.21 2.52
CA ASP A 20 2.53 -12.04 3.61
C ASP A 20 4.07 -12.07 3.58
N VAL A 21 4.69 -12.14 4.77
CA VAL A 21 6.15 -12.19 4.92
C VAL A 21 6.74 -13.40 4.20
N LYS A 22 6.02 -14.53 4.15
CA LYS A 22 6.48 -15.74 3.46
C LYS A 22 6.67 -15.57 1.95
N ASP A 23 5.97 -14.59 1.35
CA ASP A 23 5.96 -14.37 -0.10
C ASP A 23 7.00 -13.33 -0.56
N THR A 24 7.72 -12.71 0.37
CA THR A 24 8.70 -11.65 0.08
C THR A 24 9.85 -12.13 -0.81
N ALA A 25 10.40 -13.33 -0.56
CA ALA A 25 11.46 -13.89 -1.41
C ALA A 25 10.99 -14.14 -2.86
N LYS A 26 9.74 -14.55 -3.02
CA LYS A 26 9.13 -14.76 -4.34
C LYS A 26 8.95 -13.43 -5.07
N SER A 27 8.50 -12.38 -4.37
CA SER A 27 8.33 -11.06 -4.96
C SER A 27 9.66 -10.44 -5.38
N GLU A 28 10.74 -10.59 -4.60
CA GLU A 28 12.09 -10.16 -4.99
C GLU A 28 12.55 -10.85 -6.28
N THR A 29 12.32 -12.16 -6.39
CA THR A 29 12.69 -12.94 -7.58
C THR A 29 11.96 -12.43 -8.82
N ILE A 30 10.65 -12.18 -8.70
CA ILE A 30 9.83 -11.67 -9.81
C ILE A 30 10.27 -10.26 -10.21
N LEU A 31 10.40 -9.35 -9.25
CA LEU A 31 10.80 -7.96 -9.51
C LEU A 31 12.18 -7.88 -10.16
N THR A 32 13.13 -8.69 -9.69
CA THR A 32 14.47 -8.79 -10.30
C THR A 32 14.39 -9.31 -11.73
N ALA A 33 13.60 -10.36 -11.98
CA ALA A 33 13.42 -10.92 -13.32
C ALA A 33 12.75 -9.93 -14.30
N LEU A 34 11.92 -9.01 -13.77
CA LEU A 34 11.32 -7.92 -14.54
C LEU A 34 12.29 -6.74 -14.80
N GLY A 35 13.50 -6.79 -14.23
CA GLY A 35 14.49 -5.72 -14.36
C GLY A 35 14.28 -4.55 -13.39
N ALA A 36 13.52 -4.75 -12.31
CA ALA A 36 13.38 -3.73 -11.28
C ALA A 36 14.68 -3.57 -10.49
N VAL A 37 15.02 -2.33 -10.12
CA VAL A 37 16.22 -1.99 -9.37
C VAL A 37 15.84 -1.67 -7.93
N LYS A 38 16.53 -2.28 -6.97
CA LYS A 38 16.30 -2.04 -5.54
C LYS A 38 16.88 -0.69 -5.14
N MET A 39 16.10 0.10 -4.42
CA MET A 39 16.43 1.48 -4.05
C MET A 39 16.82 1.58 -2.57
N PRO A 40 17.69 2.55 -2.19
CA PRO A 40 18.01 2.82 -0.80
C PRO A 40 16.77 3.16 0.04
N ILE A 41 16.74 2.65 1.27
CA ILE A 41 15.62 2.86 2.20
C ILE A 41 16.07 3.84 3.29
N PRO A 42 15.41 5.00 3.45
CA PRO A 42 15.70 5.88 4.57
C PRO A 42 15.21 5.26 5.89
N PRO A 43 15.87 5.55 7.03
CA PRO A 43 15.36 5.16 8.34
C PRO A 43 13.94 5.68 8.57
N SER A 44 13.09 4.88 9.22
CA SER A 44 11.74 5.29 9.61
C SER A 44 11.54 5.07 11.10
N SER A 45 11.03 6.09 11.79
CA SER A 45 10.54 5.99 13.18
C SER A 45 9.08 5.52 13.26
N ILE A 46 8.36 5.57 12.13
CA ILE A 46 6.92 5.26 12.04
C ILE A 46 6.69 3.79 11.67
N PHE A 47 7.62 3.17 10.94
CA PHE A 47 7.45 1.82 10.42
C PHE A 47 8.42 0.84 11.08
N LYS A 48 7.89 -0.29 11.56
CA LYS A 48 8.66 -1.44 12.07
C LYS A 48 8.32 -2.71 11.29
N ASN A 49 8.29 -2.59 9.96
CA ASN A 49 7.93 -3.70 9.08
C ASN A 49 8.92 -4.85 9.23
N LYS A 50 8.42 -6.09 9.25
CA LYS A 50 9.29 -7.28 9.17
C LYS A 50 10.08 -7.31 7.87
N TYR A 51 9.48 -6.80 6.80
CA TYR A 51 10.14 -6.62 5.51
C TYR A 51 9.62 -5.36 4.82
N PHE A 52 10.55 -4.55 4.33
CA PHE A 52 10.27 -3.41 3.48
C PHE A 52 11.34 -3.30 2.40
N ALA A 53 10.93 -3.09 1.16
CA ALA A 53 11.84 -2.85 0.06
C ALA A 53 11.25 -1.83 -0.91
N LYS A 54 12.07 -0.85 -1.30
CA LYS A 54 11.77 0.08 -2.38
C LYS A 54 12.40 -0.42 -3.66
N TRP A 55 11.66 -0.38 -4.76
CA TRP A 55 12.12 -0.75 -6.08
C TRP A 55 11.73 0.33 -7.08
N GLU A 56 12.46 0.40 -8.20
CA GLU A 56 12.10 1.19 -9.36
C GLU A 56 12.07 0.28 -10.59
N LEU A 57 10.99 0.38 -11.38
CA LEU A 57 10.86 -0.31 -12.65
C LEU A 57 10.37 0.68 -13.70
N GLN A 58 11.18 0.94 -14.72
CA GLN A 58 10.84 1.86 -15.82
C GLN A 58 10.38 3.25 -15.34
N GLY A 59 11.00 3.77 -14.28
CA GLY A 59 10.66 5.05 -13.67
C GLY A 59 9.46 5.03 -12.72
N ALA A 60 8.79 3.90 -12.53
CA ALA A 60 7.74 3.73 -11.54
C ALA A 60 8.31 3.19 -10.22
N GLY A 61 8.01 3.88 -9.10
CA GLY A 61 8.35 3.41 -7.76
C GLY A 61 7.42 2.30 -7.29
N ILE A 62 7.98 1.25 -6.70
CA ILE A 62 7.27 0.10 -6.15
C ILE A 62 7.72 -0.13 -4.70
N ASP A 63 6.80 0.04 -3.75
CA ASP A 63 7.04 -0.18 -2.33
C ASP A 63 6.46 -1.55 -1.93
N VAL A 64 7.33 -2.49 -1.58
CA VAL A 64 6.95 -3.84 -1.12
C VAL A 64 6.97 -3.87 0.41
N MET A 65 5.83 -4.20 1.02
CA MET A 65 5.62 -4.22 2.46
C MET A 65 5.10 -5.59 2.91
N ALA A 66 5.72 -6.16 3.95
CA ALA A 66 5.20 -7.35 4.62
C ALA A 66 5.43 -7.30 6.13
N GLY A 67 4.47 -7.85 6.88
CA GLY A 67 4.48 -7.80 8.34
C GLY A 67 4.53 -6.36 8.87
N MET A 68 3.71 -5.48 8.31
CA MET A 68 3.74 -4.04 8.59
C MET A 68 3.30 -3.74 10.03
N ILE A 69 4.09 -2.91 10.72
CA ILE A 69 3.79 -2.37 12.03
C ILE A 69 3.92 -0.85 11.95
N ILE A 70 2.88 -0.14 12.37
CA ILE A 70 2.87 1.32 12.44
C ILE A 70 2.98 1.74 13.90
N VAL A 71 3.95 2.62 14.20
CA VAL A 71 4.13 3.20 15.52
C VAL A 71 3.36 4.52 15.57
N CYS A 72 2.32 4.58 16.40
CA CYS A 72 1.50 5.78 16.60
C CYS A 72 1.47 6.12 18.09
N HIS A 73 1.87 7.34 18.45
CA HIS A 73 1.99 7.81 19.84
C HIS A 73 2.82 6.88 20.75
N GLY A 74 3.85 6.23 20.19
CA GLY A 74 4.70 5.28 20.92
C GLY A 74 4.14 3.86 21.02
N GLU A 75 2.93 3.61 20.52
CA GLU A 75 2.31 2.29 20.49
C GLU A 75 2.47 1.61 19.13
N GLU A 76 2.81 0.33 19.14
CA GLU A 76 2.87 -0.50 17.94
C GLU A 76 1.48 -1.02 17.57
N LYS A 77 1.02 -0.69 16.36
CA LYS A 77 -0.20 -1.23 15.78
C LYS A 77 0.16 -2.26 14.71
N ASN A 78 -0.38 -3.47 14.86
CA ASN A 78 -0.20 -4.52 13.86
C ASN A 78 -1.10 -4.22 12.66
N CYS A 79 -0.45 -3.90 11.55
CA CYS A 79 -1.10 -3.61 10.27
C CYS A 79 -0.62 -4.62 9.23
N SER A 80 -0.32 -5.86 9.62
CA SER A 80 0.14 -6.89 8.69
C SER A 80 -0.94 -7.25 7.66
N PHE A 81 -0.51 -7.71 6.48
CA PHE A 81 -1.41 -8.12 5.41
C PHE A 81 -2.41 -9.19 5.91
N ASN A 82 -3.67 -9.00 5.55
CA ASN A 82 -4.73 -9.98 5.76
C ASN A 82 -5.58 -10.10 4.50
N GLU A 83 -5.72 -11.33 3.99
CA GLU A 83 -6.49 -11.60 2.77
C GLU A 83 -7.95 -11.17 2.90
N LYS A 84 -8.53 -11.20 4.11
CA LYS A 84 -9.92 -10.76 4.35
C LYS A 84 -10.14 -9.26 4.11
N ASP A 85 -9.08 -8.48 4.14
CA ASP A 85 -9.13 -7.04 3.87
C ASP A 85 -8.96 -6.74 2.37
N VAL A 86 -8.85 -7.76 1.50
CA VAL A 86 -8.97 -7.60 0.05
C VAL A 86 -10.46 -7.63 -0.29
N ASP A 87 -11.04 -6.47 -0.60
CA ASP A 87 -12.49 -6.27 -0.75
C ASP A 87 -12.89 -5.78 -2.16
N GLY A 88 -12.04 -6.01 -3.15
CA GLY A 88 -12.38 -5.74 -4.54
C GLY A 88 -11.24 -5.97 -5.50
N SER A 89 -11.48 -5.57 -6.75
CA SER A 89 -10.52 -5.66 -7.82
C SER A 89 -10.69 -4.53 -8.83
N ALA A 90 -9.64 -4.29 -9.62
CA ALA A 90 -9.68 -3.44 -10.81
C ALA A 90 -9.20 -4.22 -12.03
N GLN A 91 -9.83 -3.96 -13.18
CA GLN A 91 -9.38 -4.50 -14.45
C GLN A 91 -8.34 -3.56 -15.08
N LEU A 92 -7.19 -4.11 -15.42
CA LEU A 92 -6.15 -3.43 -16.20
C LEU A 92 -5.83 -4.26 -17.43
N GLY A 93 -6.47 -3.93 -18.55
CA GLY A 93 -6.41 -4.74 -19.77
C GLY A 93 -7.01 -6.12 -19.54
N LYS A 94 -6.18 -7.16 -19.60
CA LYS A 94 -6.60 -8.56 -19.34
C LYS A 94 -6.36 -9.00 -17.89
N GLU A 95 -5.65 -8.20 -17.12
CA GLU A 95 -5.25 -8.54 -15.75
C GLU A 95 -6.26 -8.02 -14.74
N THR A 96 -6.47 -8.80 -13.69
CA THR A 96 -7.30 -8.45 -12.54
C THR A 96 -6.38 -8.12 -11.37
N ILE A 97 -6.40 -6.87 -10.90
CA ILE A 97 -5.59 -6.41 -9.78
C ILE A 97 -6.43 -6.50 -8.50
N PRO A 98 -6.01 -7.27 -7.48
CA PRO A 98 -6.69 -7.28 -6.19
C PRO A 98 -6.48 -5.94 -5.47
N LEU A 99 -7.53 -5.42 -4.86
CA LEU A 99 -7.52 -4.16 -4.13
C LEU A 99 -7.80 -4.40 -2.65
N TYR A 100 -6.96 -3.81 -1.81
CA TYR A 100 -7.17 -3.79 -0.37
C TYR A 100 -8.29 -2.81 0.01
N SER A 101 -8.83 -2.98 1.22
CA SER A 101 -9.95 -2.20 1.71
C SER A 101 -9.60 -0.73 1.94
N VAL A 102 -10.43 0.15 1.38
CA VAL A 102 -10.29 1.60 1.56
C VAL A 102 -10.48 2.00 3.04
N PRO A 103 -11.52 1.52 3.76
CA PRO A 103 -11.62 1.73 5.22
C PRO A 103 -10.36 1.33 6.00
N GLN A 104 -9.75 0.19 5.64
CA GLN A 104 -8.55 -0.28 6.32
C GLN A 104 -7.33 0.60 6.01
N TRP A 105 -7.15 1.01 4.76
CA TRP A 105 -6.10 1.98 4.40
C TRP A 105 -6.34 3.37 4.99
N ARG A 106 -7.60 3.80 5.14
CA ARG A 106 -7.94 5.03 5.85
C ARG A 106 -7.45 4.96 7.29
N TYR A 107 -7.69 3.85 7.99
CA TYR A 107 -7.16 3.62 9.33
C TYR A 107 -5.62 3.66 9.36
N PHE A 108 -4.96 3.02 8.40
CA PHE A 108 -3.49 3.08 8.33
C PHE A 108 -2.97 4.50 8.06
N TYR A 109 -3.61 5.27 7.18
CA TYR A 109 -3.23 6.66 6.94
C TYR A 109 -3.40 7.55 8.17
N ASP A 110 -4.43 7.31 8.96
CA ASP A 110 -4.64 7.99 10.24
C ASP A 110 -3.51 7.68 11.22
N LEU A 111 -3.15 6.40 11.38
CA LEU A 111 -2.01 5.99 12.22
C LEU A 111 -0.67 6.60 11.76
N MET A 112 -0.49 6.83 10.46
CA MET A 112 0.70 7.46 9.89
C MET A 112 0.67 9.00 9.99
N GLY A 113 -0.42 9.61 10.45
CA GLY A 113 -0.60 11.07 10.44
C GLY A 113 -0.79 11.66 9.04
N ARG A 114 -1.21 10.88 8.04
CA ARG A 114 -1.45 11.33 6.67
C ARG A 114 -2.84 11.94 6.50
N GLU A 115 -3.10 13.04 7.22
CA GLU A 115 -4.43 13.65 7.28
C GLU A 115 -5.02 14.01 5.91
N ASN A 116 -4.19 14.42 4.94
CA ASN A 116 -4.65 14.71 3.58
C ASN A 116 -5.31 13.50 2.91
N LYS A 117 -4.75 12.30 3.11
CA LYS A 117 -5.32 11.06 2.57
C LYS A 117 -6.59 10.65 3.31
N VAL A 118 -6.62 10.82 4.63
CA VAL A 118 -7.81 10.57 5.45
C VAL A 118 -8.98 11.44 5.00
N ARG A 119 -8.78 12.76 4.92
CA ARG A 119 -9.81 13.71 4.46
C ARG A 119 -10.31 13.41 3.05
N MET A 120 -9.43 12.97 2.16
CA MET A 120 -9.79 12.64 0.79
C MET A 120 -10.74 11.43 0.72
N ILE A 121 -10.48 10.38 1.53
CA ILE A 121 -11.37 9.22 1.65
C ILE A 121 -12.70 9.63 2.28
N ASP A 122 -12.68 10.44 3.34
CA ASP A 122 -13.90 10.87 4.04
C ASP A 122 -14.85 11.68 3.15
N ARG A 123 -14.30 12.56 2.30
CA ARG A 123 -15.09 13.32 1.32
C ARG A 123 -15.74 12.41 0.30
N ALA A 124 -14.97 11.51 -0.31
CA ALA A 124 -15.49 10.58 -1.32
C ALA A 124 -16.62 9.69 -0.74
N ASN A 125 -16.52 9.27 0.52
CA ASN A 125 -17.57 8.50 1.17
C ASN A 125 -18.84 9.31 1.49
N SER A 126 -18.70 10.62 1.71
CA SER A 126 -19.84 11.51 2.00
C SER A 126 -20.65 11.79 0.73
N GLU A 127 -19.98 11.95 -0.42
CA GLU A 127 -20.60 12.21 -1.73
C GLU A 127 -21.37 11.00 -2.31
N ILE A 128 -21.19 9.80 -1.76
CA ILE A 128 -21.92 8.57 -2.16
C ILE A 128 -23.28 8.45 -1.44
N HIS A 129 -23.55 9.30 -0.44
CA HIS A 129 -24.76 9.25 0.38
C HIS A 129 -25.72 10.45 0.17
N ASP A 130 -25.42 11.31 -0.81
CA ASP A 130 -26.31 12.36 -1.34
C ASP A 130 -26.80 11.99 -2.75
#